data_AF-B7SGF7-F1
#
_entry.id   AF-B7SGF7-F1
#
_cell.length_a   1.000
_cell.length_b   1.000
_cell.length_c   1.000
_cell.angle_alpha   90.00
_cell.angle_beta   90.00
_cell.angle_gamma   90.00
#
_symmetry.space_group_name_H-M   'P 1'
#
loop_
_entity.id
_entity.type
_entity.pdbx_description
1 polymer ?
#
loop_
_entity_poly.entity_id
_entity_poly.type
_entity_poly.pdbx_seq_one_letter_code
_entity_poly.pdbx_strand_id
1 'polypeptide(L)'
;IIFSSTGRLFDFSSSSMKDILGKYKLHSANLDKVEQPSLDLQLENSLNVRLRQEVADKTRELRQMKGEELERLSLEELQQIEKRLEAGFNRVLEIKGTRMMDEIANLQRKGAELMEENKKLKQKMEMMKLGKLPLITDMECMVMEEGQSSDSIITTNNVCSSNTGPPPEDDSSNASLKLGCNNGLAAVDDDCS
;
A
#
# COMPACT_ATOMS: atom_id res chain seq x y z
N ILE A 1 44.55 3.24 -27.50
CA ILE A 1 45.67 2.91 -28.40
C ILE A 1 45.99 4.18 -29.18
N ILE A 2 47.22 4.69 -29.09
CA ILE A 2 47.62 5.94 -29.77
C ILE A 2 48.30 5.56 -31.09
N PHE A 3 47.82 6.12 -32.20
CA PHE A 3 48.38 5.87 -33.54
C PHE A 3 49.23 7.06 -33.96
N SER A 4 50.52 6.83 -34.27
CA SER A 4 51.42 7.85 -34.81
C SER A 4 51.65 7.61 -36.29
N SER A 5 51.54 8.67 -37.11
CA SER A 5 51.78 8.64 -38.55
C SER A 5 53.27 8.60 -38.93
N THR A 6 54.17 8.89 -37.98
CA THR A 6 55.62 9.00 -38.23
C THR A 6 56.42 7.75 -37.83
N GLY A 7 55.76 6.70 -37.32
CA GLY A 7 56.40 5.43 -36.98
C GLY A 7 57.30 5.45 -35.74
N ARG A 8 57.46 6.59 -35.05
CA ARG A 8 58.33 6.72 -33.86
C ARG A 8 57.61 6.35 -32.55
N LEU A 9 56.99 5.17 -32.52
CA LEU A 9 56.26 4.68 -31.34
C LEU A 9 57.21 4.30 -30.18
N PHE A 10 58.48 4.06 -30.48
CA PHE A 10 59.48 3.57 -29.53
C PHE A 10 60.01 4.65 -28.56
N ASP A 11 59.91 5.94 -28.90
CA ASP A 11 60.44 7.03 -28.07
C ASP A 11 59.54 7.40 -26.88
N PHE A 12 58.25 7.03 -26.94
CA PHE A 12 57.24 7.38 -25.91
C PHE A 12 56.74 6.18 -25.09
N SER A 13 57.28 4.98 -25.33
CA SER A 13 56.86 3.77 -24.62
C SER A 13 57.76 3.51 -23.42
N SER A 14 57.41 4.00 -22.23
CA SER A 14 58.27 3.92 -21.05
C SER A 14 58.44 2.52 -20.42
N SER A 15 57.72 1.50 -20.89
CA SER A 15 58.01 0.11 -20.54
C SER A 15 57.54 -0.83 -21.64
N SER A 16 58.37 -1.83 -21.95
CA SER A 16 58.16 -2.92 -22.91
C SER A 16 56.67 -3.22 -23.18
N MET A 17 56.19 -2.79 -24.34
CA MET A 17 54.86 -3.17 -24.85
C MET A 17 54.73 -4.70 -24.95
N LYS A 18 55.86 -5.42 -25.09
CA LYS A 18 55.90 -6.88 -25.04
C LYS A 18 55.53 -7.41 -23.65
N ASP A 19 55.89 -6.72 -22.57
CA ASP A 19 55.56 -7.11 -21.20
C ASP A 19 54.09 -6.84 -20.90
N ILE A 20 53.55 -5.71 -21.39
CA ILE A 20 52.13 -5.39 -21.28
C ILE A 20 51.30 -6.41 -22.07
N LEU A 21 51.70 -6.71 -23.31
CA LEU A 21 51.03 -7.69 -24.15
C LEU A 21 51.19 -9.12 -23.59
N GLY A 22 52.34 -9.43 -23.00
CA GLY A 22 52.62 -10.69 -22.32
C GLY A 22 51.74 -10.89 -21.09
N LYS A 23 51.60 -9.85 -20.26
CA LYS A 23 50.65 -9.84 -19.14
C LYS A 23 49.21 -10.00 -19.61
N TYR A 24 48.81 -9.31 -20.68
CA TYR A 24 47.47 -9.45 -21.24
C TYR A 24 47.21 -10.87 -21.76
N LYS A 25 48.19 -11.48 -22.44
CA LYS A 25 48.09 -12.85 -22.97
C LYS A 25 48.09 -13.90 -21.85
N LEU A 26 48.83 -13.66 -20.77
CA LEU A 26 48.81 -14.51 -19.58
C LEU A 26 47.48 -14.38 -18.84
N HIS A 27 46.96 -13.17 -18.65
CA HIS A 27 45.65 -12.96 -18.03
C HIS A 27 44.51 -13.48 -18.90
N SER A 28 44.57 -13.33 -20.24
CA SER A 28 43.54 -13.87 -21.14
C SER A 28 43.53 -15.39 -21.17
N ALA A 29 44.71 -16.02 -21.14
CA ALA A 29 44.82 -17.49 -21.05
C ALA A 29 44.42 -18.04 -19.67
N ASN A 30 44.45 -17.21 -18.62
CA ASN A 30 43.93 -17.55 -17.30
C ASN A 30 42.45 -17.15 -17.12
N LEU A 31 41.87 -16.32 -18.00
CA LEU A 31 40.45 -15.96 -17.98
C LEU A 31 39.55 -17.16 -18.36
N ASP A 32 40.06 -18.06 -19.20
CA ASP A 32 39.40 -19.35 -19.51
C ASP A 32 39.40 -20.30 -18.29
N LYS A 33 40.24 -20.04 -17.29
CA LYS A 33 40.13 -20.61 -15.94
C LYS A 33 39.36 -19.65 -15.05
N VAL A 34 38.10 -19.48 -15.42
CA VAL A 34 37.00 -18.90 -14.64
C VAL A 34 37.38 -18.74 -13.17
N GLU A 35 37.53 -17.49 -12.75
CA GLU A 35 37.42 -17.10 -11.35
C GLU A 35 36.02 -17.58 -10.91
N GLN A 36 35.96 -18.80 -10.36
CA GLN A 36 34.71 -19.35 -9.89
C GLN A 36 34.14 -18.34 -8.90
N PRO A 37 32.88 -17.89 -9.08
CA PRO A 37 32.27 -17.00 -8.10
C PRO A 37 32.46 -17.64 -6.72
N SER A 38 32.82 -16.84 -5.72
CA SER A 38 33.03 -17.36 -4.37
C SER A 38 31.83 -18.21 -3.96
N LEU A 39 32.04 -19.23 -3.12
CA LEU A 39 30.96 -20.11 -2.67
C LEU A 39 29.78 -19.30 -2.10
N ASP A 40 30.07 -18.19 -1.43
CA ASP A 40 29.07 -17.25 -0.93
C ASP A 40 28.28 -16.58 -2.06
N LEU A 41 28.94 -16.09 -3.11
CA LEU A 41 28.27 -15.48 -4.27
C LEU A 41 27.44 -16.50 -5.07
N GLN A 42 27.88 -17.76 -5.14
CA GLN A 42 27.09 -18.85 -5.74
C GLN A 42 25.84 -19.17 -4.93
N LEU A 43 25.98 -19.22 -3.60
CA LEU A 43 24.88 -19.47 -2.69
C LEU A 43 23.86 -18.32 -2.73
N GLU A 44 24.32 -17.08 -2.72
CA GLU A 44 23.49 -15.89 -2.83
C GLU A 44 22.71 -15.85 -4.15
N ASN A 45 23.39 -16.14 -5.28
CA ASN A 45 22.73 -16.24 -6.57
C ASN A 45 21.66 -17.34 -6.59
N SER A 46 21.96 -18.51 -6.03
CA SER A 46 21.00 -19.62 -5.90
C SER A 46 19.78 -19.22 -5.07
N LEU A 47 20.00 -18.57 -3.93
CA LEU A 47 18.94 -18.02 -3.09
C LEU A 47 18.08 -17.01 -3.86
N ASN A 48 18.71 -16.11 -4.60
CA ASN A 48 18.03 -15.07 -5.37
C ASN A 48 17.14 -15.67 -6.46
N VAL A 49 17.65 -16.67 -7.18
CA VAL A 49 16.88 -17.41 -8.19
C VAL A 49 15.66 -18.09 -7.56
N ARG A 50 15.84 -18.75 -6.41
CA ARG A 50 14.74 -19.39 -5.68
C ARG A 50 13.68 -18.39 -5.23
N LEU A 51 14.09 -17.26 -4.67
CA LEU A 51 13.17 -16.20 -4.24
C LEU A 51 12.39 -15.60 -5.41
N ARG A 52 13.07 -15.35 -6.54
CA ARG A 52 12.39 -14.86 -7.77
C ARG A 52 11.36 -15.85 -8.27
N GLN A 53 11.68 -17.14 -8.23
CA GLN A 53 10.74 -18.19 -8.61
C GLN A 53 9.52 -18.21 -7.67
N GLU A 54 9.74 -18.14 -6.36
CA GLU A 54 8.65 -18.09 -5.37
C GLU A 54 7.74 -16.87 -5.57
N VAL A 55 8.32 -15.69 -5.83
CA VAL A 55 7.55 -14.47 -6.16
C VAL A 55 6.74 -14.66 -7.44
N ALA A 56 7.33 -15.24 -8.48
CA ALA A 56 6.63 -15.51 -9.74
C ALA A 56 5.46 -16.49 -9.53
N ASP A 57 5.67 -17.55 -8.74
CA ASP A 57 4.66 -18.54 -8.42
C ASP A 57 3.51 -17.93 -7.59
N LYS A 58 3.82 -17.12 -6.57
CA LYS A 58 2.82 -16.41 -5.77
C LYS A 58 2.04 -15.38 -6.57
N THR A 59 2.72 -14.68 -7.49
CA THR A 59 2.07 -13.71 -8.38
C THR A 59 1.12 -14.41 -9.34
N ARG A 60 1.49 -15.59 -9.85
CA ARG A 60 0.60 -16.43 -10.66
C ARG A 60 -0.60 -16.93 -9.85
N GLU A 61 -0.36 -17.42 -8.63
CA GLU A 61 -1.43 -17.85 -7.71
C GLU A 61 -2.43 -16.70 -7.46
N LEU A 62 -1.97 -15.47 -7.22
CA LEU A 62 -2.83 -14.30 -7.03
C LEU A 62 -3.67 -13.96 -8.27
N ARG A 63 -3.10 -14.08 -9.48
CA ARG A 63 -3.84 -13.89 -10.73
C ARG A 63 -4.92 -14.96 -10.92
N GLN A 64 -4.59 -16.22 -10.65
CA GLN A 64 -5.54 -17.33 -10.69
C GLN A 64 -6.68 -17.15 -9.69
N MET A 65 -6.38 -16.69 -8.47
CA MET A 65 -7.41 -16.33 -7.48
C MET A 65 -8.30 -15.17 -7.93
N LYS A 66 -7.87 -14.33 -8.88
CA LYS A 66 -8.68 -13.28 -9.52
C LYS A 66 -9.46 -13.77 -10.75
N GLY A 67 -9.29 -15.02 -11.14
CA GLY A 67 -9.93 -15.61 -12.32
C GLY A 67 -9.14 -15.43 -13.63
N GLU A 68 -7.85 -15.10 -13.55
CA GLU A 68 -6.97 -14.92 -14.72
C GLU A 68 -6.08 -16.17 -14.93
N GLU A 69 -5.63 -16.42 -16.17
CA GLU A 69 -4.67 -17.52 -16.51
C GLU A 69 -5.14 -18.92 -16.04
N LEU A 70 -6.43 -19.20 -16.17
CA LEU A 70 -7.06 -20.45 -15.72
C LEU A 70 -6.98 -21.59 -16.75
N GLU A 71 -6.63 -21.30 -18.01
CA GLU A 71 -6.74 -22.26 -19.12
C GLU A 71 -5.80 -23.45 -19.00
N ARG A 72 -4.77 -23.34 -18.17
CA ARG A 72 -3.74 -24.37 -17.94
C ARG A 72 -4.00 -25.21 -16.69
N LEU A 73 -5.06 -24.92 -15.95
CA LEU A 73 -5.40 -25.63 -14.71
C LEU A 73 -6.28 -26.85 -15.00
N SER A 74 -6.06 -27.90 -14.21
CA SER A 74 -6.96 -29.04 -14.13
C SER A 74 -8.28 -28.68 -13.43
N LEU A 75 -9.30 -29.53 -13.59
CA LEU A 75 -10.58 -29.36 -12.92
C LEU A 75 -10.42 -29.37 -11.40
N GLU A 76 -9.55 -30.24 -10.88
CA GLU A 76 -9.26 -30.38 -9.46
C GLU A 76 -8.63 -29.10 -8.88
N GLU A 77 -7.67 -28.50 -9.60
CA GLU A 77 -7.05 -27.23 -9.21
C GLU A 77 -8.06 -26.08 -9.23
N LEU A 78 -8.95 -26.05 -10.23
CA LEU A 78 -10.02 -25.06 -10.34
C LEU A 78 -11.00 -25.15 -9.16
N GLN A 79 -11.42 -26.37 -8.80
CA GLN A 79 -12.26 -26.63 -7.63
C GLN A 79 -11.56 -26.23 -6.32
N GLN A 80 -10.24 -26.38 -6.23
CA GLN A 80 -9.49 -25.94 -5.06
C GLN A 80 -9.47 -24.42 -4.93
N ILE A 81 -9.30 -23.69 -6.04
CA ILE A 81 -9.41 -22.23 -6.07
C ILE A 81 -10.81 -21.78 -5.65
N GLU A 82 -11.85 -22.39 -6.21
CA GLU A 82 -13.24 -22.10 -5.88
C GLU A 82 -13.51 -22.26 -4.39
N LYS A 83 -13.14 -23.41 -3.80
CA LYS A 83 -13.29 -23.66 -2.35
C LYS A 83 -12.57 -22.64 -1.49
N ARG A 84 -11.35 -22.23 -1.89
CA ARG A 84 -10.58 -21.20 -1.16
C ARG A 84 -11.25 -19.83 -1.24
N LEU A 85 -11.78 -19.46 -2.41
CA LEU A 85 -12.52 -18.22 -2.62
C LEU A 85 -13.82 -18.20 -1.82
N GLU A 86 -14.59 -19.28 -1.88
CA GLU A 86 -15.85 -19.43 -1.14
C GLU A 86 -15.62 -19.31 0.37
N ALA A 87 -14.62 -20.01 0.91
CA ALA A 87 -14.28 -19.92 2.33
C ALA A 87 -13.86 -18.48 2.73
N GLY A 88 -13.03 -17.83 1.91
CA GLY A 88 -12.61 -16.44 2.15
C GLY A 88 -13.77 -15.45 2.07
N PHE A 89 -14.66 -15.64 1.09
CA PHE A 89 -15.86 -14.83 0.89
C PHE A 89 -16.81 -14.94 2.08
N ASN A 90 -17.12 -16.17 2.50
CA ASN A 90 -18.00 -16.42 3.65
C ASN A 90 -17.45 -15.78 4.93
N ARG A 91 -16.13 -15.87 5.17
CA ARG A 91 -15.48 -15.20 6.31
C ARG A 91 -15.63 -13.67 6.23
N VAL A 92 -15.41 -13.08 5.07
CA VAL A 92 -15.58 -11.62 4.89
C VAL A 92 -17.03 -11.20 5.11
N LEU A 93 -17.98 -11.98 4.58
CA LEU A 93 -19.41 -11.73 4.72
C LEU A 93 -19.84 -11.81 6.19
N GLU A 94 -19.40 -12.82 6.92
CA GLU A 94 -19.67 -13.00 8.36
C GLU A 94 -19.13 -11.82 9.16
N ILE A 95 -17.86 -11.46 8.99
CA ILE A 95 -17.23 -10.35 9.71
C ILE A 95 -17.97 -9.03 9.44
N LYS A 96 -18.30 -8.75 8.18
CA LYS A 96 -19.04 -7.54 7.80
C LYS A 96 -20.46 -7.55 8.35
N GLY A 97 -21.13 -8.69 8.30
CA GLY A 97 -22.49 -8.87 8.82
C GLY A 97 -22.54 -8.63 10.33
N THR A 98 -21.67 -9.26 11.10
CA THR A 98 -21.56 -9.07 12.56
C THR A 98 -21.28 -7.60 12.89
N ARG A 99 -20.30 -6.98 12.23
CA ARG A 99 -19.97 -5.56 12.46
C ARG A 99 -21.16 -4.63 12.17
N MET A 100 -21.91 -4.90 11.10
CA MET A 100 -23.06 -4.10 10.73
C MET A 100 -24.20 -4.26 11.74
N MET A 101 -24.45 -5.49 12.19
CA MET A 101 -25.45 -5.79 13.22
C MET A 101 -25.11 -5.12 14.57
N ASP A 102 -23.84 -5.15 14.96
CA ASP A 102 -23.36 -4.49 16.17
C ASP A 102 -23.56 -2.97 16.11
N GLU A 103 -23.26 -2.35 14.96
CA GLU A 103 -23.46 -0.91 14.75
C GLU A 103 -24.96 -0.55 14.80
N ILE A 104 -25.82 -1.36 14.17
CA ILE A 104 -27.28 -1.17 14.24
C ILE A 104 -27.76 -1.23 15.69
N ALA A 105 -27.33 -2.24 16.45
CA ALA A 105 -27.74 -2.41 17.84
C ALA A 105 -27.25 -1.24 18.72
N ASN A 106 -26.03 -0.76 18.49
CA ASN A 106 -25.47 0.39 19.20
C ASN A 106 -26.26 1.68 18.91
N LEU A 107 -26.56 1.94 17.64
CA LEU A 107 -27.35 3.11 17.23
C LEU A 107 -28.79 3.05 17.75
N GLN A 108 -29.41 1.88 17.75
CA GLN A 108 -30.75 1.68 18.34
C GLN A 108 -30.76 1.99 19.83
N ARG A 109 -29.75 1.51 20.57
CA ARG A 109 -29.60 1.79 22.01
C ARG A 109 -29.45 3.29 22.28
N LYS A 110 -28.53 3.94 21.56
CA LYS A 110 -28.30 5.39 21.66
C LYS A 110 -29.55 6.19 21.31
N GLY A 111 -30.30 5.76 20.29
CA GLY A 111 -31.58 6.36 19.92
C GLY A 111 -32.62 6.26 21.04
N ALA A 112 -32.71 5.11 21.71
CA ALA A 112 -33.61 4.91 22.83
C ALA A 112 -33.24 5.79 24.04
N GLU A 113 -31.95 5.85 24.39
CA GLU A 113 -31.43 6.70 25.48
C GLU A 113 -31.74 8.18 25.23
N LEU A 114 -31.47 8.67 24.02
CA LEU A 114 -31.76 10.06 23.63
C LEU A 114 -33.27 10.36 23.66
N MET A 115 -34.11 9.41 23.26
CA MET A 115 -35.56 9.57 23.32
C MET A 115 -36.06 9.70 24.76
N GLU A 116 -35.49 8.91 25.67
CA GLU A 116 -35.82 8.96 27.09
C GLU A 116 -35.37 10.30 27.71
N GLU A 117 -34.15 10.74 27.44
CA GLU A 117 -33.64 12.02 27.92
C GLU A 117 -34.46 13.20 27.37
N ASN A 118 -34.77 13.20 26.07
CA ASN A 118 -35.60 14.22 25.44
C ASN A 118 -37.00 14.29 26.08
N LYS A 119 -37.58 13.14 26.44
CA LYS A 119 -38.85 13.07 27.17
C LYS A 119 -38.74 13.69 28.57
N LYS A 120 -37.68 13.37 29.32
CA LYS A 120 -37.42 13.97 30.65
C LYS A 120 -37.25 15.49 30.57
N LEU A 121 -36.48 15.98 29.59
CA LEU A 121 -36.27 17.41 29.36
C LEU A 121 -37.56 18.14 29.00
N LYS A 122 -38.38 17.57 28.10
CA LYS A 122 -39.71 18.12 27.77
C LYS A 122 -40.60 18.22 29.00
N GLN A 123 -40.65 17.19 29.85
CA GLN A 123 -41.41 17.23 31.11
C GLN A 123 -40.91 18.33 32.05
N LYS A 124 -39.60 18.46 32.24
CA LYS A 124 -39.01 19.55 33.05
C LYS A 124 -39.37 20.93 32.51
N MET A 125 -39.34 21.12 31.18
CA MET A 125 -39.71 22.38 30.53
C MET A 125 -41.18 22.73 30.78
N GLU A 126 -42.08 21.76 30.65
CA GLU A 126 -43.51 21.98 30.92
C GLU A 126 -43.78 22.31 32.40
N MET A 127 -43.06 21.67 33.33
CA MET A 127 -43.15 22.00 34.76
C MET A 127 -42.71 23.44 35.07
N MET A 128 -41.61 23.89 34.43
CA MET A 128 -41.13 25.27 34.56
C MET A 128 -42.13 26.28 33.96
N LYS A 129 -42.72 25.99 32.79
CA LYS A 129 -43.76 26.85 32.19
C LYS A 129 -44.99 27.00 33.07
N LEU A 130 -45.37 25.94 33.78
CA LEU A 130 -46.55 25.93 34.65
C LEU A 130 -46.29 26.52 36.05
N GLY A 131 -45.08 27.02 36.32
CA GLY A 131 -44.71 27.61 37.62
C GLY A 131 -44.70 26.62 38.79
N LYS A 132 -44.74 25.31 38.51
CA LYS A 132 -44.71 24.25 39.54
C LYS A 132 -43.27 23.77 39.73
N LEU A 133 -42.51 24.45 40.59
CA LEU A 133 -41.19 23.96 41.01
C LEU A 133 -41.36 22.85 42.06
N PRO A 134 -40.75 21.67 41.90
CA PRO A 134 -40.34 20.87 43.05
C PRO A 134 -39.20 21.60 43.75
N LEU A 135 -39.36 21.78 45.06
CA LEU A 135 -38.33 22.25 45.97
C LEU A 135 -37.08 21.35 45.81
N ILE A 136 -35.97 21.98 45.41
CA ILE A 136 -34.56 21.69 45.78
C ILE A 136 -34.30 20.26 46.28
N THR A 137 -33.64 19.41 45.46
CA THR A 137 -32.59 18.52 45.99
C THR A 137 -31.43 18.29 45.00
N ASP A 138 -31.63 18.20 43.69
CA ASP A 138 -30.50 17.84 42.80
C ASP A 138 -30.13 18.97 41.83
N MET A 139 -29.60 20.05 42.39
CA MET A 139 -29.02 21.15 41.63
C MET A 139 -27.56 20.85 41.32
N GLU A 140 -27.34 19.96 40.35
CA GLU A 140 -26.01 19.70 39.76
C GLU A 140 -26.12 19.76 38.23
N CYS A 141 -26.61 20.88 37.69
CA CYS A 141 -26.53 21.13 36.24
C CYS A 141 -26.69 22.62 35.87
N MET A 142 -26.05 23.51 36.63
CA MET A 142 -25.73 24.86 36.17
C MET A 142 -24.25 25.13 36.37
N VAL A 143 -23.41 24.32 35.73
CA VAL A 143 -22.08 24.77 35.34
C VAL A 143 -22.24 25.38 33.96
N MET A 144 -22.44 26.70 33.93
CA MET A 144 -22.13 27.48 32.75
C MET A 144 -20.61 27.55 32.70
N GLU A 145 -19.95 26.66 31.95
CA GLU A 145 -18.62 26.99 31.44
C GLU A 145 -18.81 27.90 30.23
N GLU A 146 -18.41 29.16 30.41
CA GLU A 146 -18.23 30.13 29.35
C GLU A 146 -17.27 29.61 28.29
N GLY A 147 -17.48 30.12 27.08
CA GLY A 147 -16.94 29.59 25.84
C GLY A 147 -15.43 29.32 25.82
N GLN A 148 -15.09 28.21 25.16
CA GLN A 148 -14.18 28.32 24.04
C GLN A 148 -14.83 27.71 22.80
N SER A 149 -15.20 28.60 21.88
CA SER A 149 -15.21 28.27 20.46
C SER A 149 -13.83 27.74 20.09
N SER A 150 -13.77 26.56 19.53
CA SER A 150 -12.62 26.07 18.78
C SER A 150 -13.15 25.13 17.70
N ASP A 151 -13.29 25.68 16.51
CA ASP A 151 -13.17 24.90 15.29
C ASP A 151 -11.81 24.19 15.34
N SER A 152 -11.81 22.86 15.34
CA SER A 152 -10.67 22.10 14.79
C SER A 152 -11.09 20.67 14.46
N ILE A 153 -10.85 20.32 13.21
CA ILE A 153 -10.97 18.99 12.64
C ILE A 153 -9.82 18.11 13.18
N ILE A 154 -10.06 16.80 13.19
CA ILE A 154 -9.13 15.66 13.17
C ILE A 154 -8.39 15.27 14.47
N THR A 155 -8.56 13.98 14.79
CA THR A 155 -7.62 13.07 15.50
C THR A 155 -7.52 13.18 17.02
N THR A 156 -7.90 12.11 17.72
CA THR A 156 -6.97 11.17 18.40
C THR A 156 -7.72 10.24 19.36
N ASN A 157 -7.66 8.93 19.07
CA ASN A 157 -7.72 7.91 20.11
C ASN A 157 -6.43 8.02 20.94
N ASN A 158 -6.54 8.23 22.25
CA ASN A 158 -5.45 7.97 23.18
C ASN A 158 -5.95 7.05 24.30
N VAL A 159 -5.53 5.78 24.25
CA VAL A 159 -5.19 5.05 25.46
C VAL A 159 -3.72 4.67 25.32
N CYS A 160 -2.94 5.23 26.24
CA CYS A 160 -1.50 5.14 26.34
C CYS A 160 -1.05 3.70 26.66
N SER A 161 -0.04 3.22 25.92
CA SER A 161 1.01 2.33 26.44
C SER A 161 2.26 2.47 25.56
N SER A 162 3.24 3.19 26.10
CA SER A 162 4.69 3.15 25.91
C SER A 162 5.26 2.38 24.71
N ASN A 163 5.91 3.10 23.77
CA ASN A 163 7.35 2.98 23.51
C ASN A 163 7.80 3.91 22.37
N THR A 164 9.00 4.44 22.54
CA THR A 164 9.75 5.43 21.74
C THR A 164 10.01 5.03 20.27
N GLY A 165 9.82 5.98 19.34
CA GLY A 165 10.34 5.95 17.96
C GLY A 165 10.09 7.29 17.23
N PRO A 166 10.97 7.74 16.31
CA PRO A 166 10.83 9.03 15.61
C PRO A 166 9.75 8.98 14.50
N PRO A 167 9.21 10.13 14.06
CA PRO A 167 8.00 10.17 13.24
C PRO A 167 8.28 9.82 11.77
N PRO A 168 7.33 9.18 11.05
CA PRO A 168 7.40 9.03 9.60
C PRO A 168 6.93 10.31 8.88
N GLU A 169 7.63 10.61 7.80
CA GLU A 169 7.40 11.71 6.86
C GLU A 169 5.99 11.66 6.23
N ASP A 170 5.42 12.84 6.04
CA ASP A 170 4.05 13.12 5.62
C ASP A 170 3.94 13.02 4.08
N ASP A 171 3.58 11.84 3.56
CA ASP A 171 3.51 11.56 2.12
C ASP A 171 2.14 11.97 1.54
N SER A 172 1.94 13.28 1.44
CA SER A 172 0.78 13.88 0.77
C SER A 172 0.92 13.80 -0.76
N SER A 173 0.53 12.67 -1.35
CA SER A 173 0.48 12.52 -2.81
C SER A 173 -0.95 12.70 -3.35
N ASN A 174 -1.20 13.88 -3.92
CA ASN A 174 -2.35 14.19 -4.78
C ASN A 174 -2.39 13.26 -6.00
N ALA A 175 -3.41 12.41 -6.11
CA ALA A 175 -3.73 11.72 -7.35
C ALA A 175 -4.44 12.69 -8.32
N SER A 176 -3.66 13.41 -9.14
CA SER A 176 -4.18 14.14 -10.30
C SER A 176 -4.30 13.17 -11.48
N LEU A 177 -5.53 12.89 -11.93
CA LEU A 177 -5.78 12.06 -13.12
C LEU A 177 -5.56 12.89 -14.38
N LYS A 178 -4.52 12.55 -15.15
CA LYS A 178 -4.29 13.09 -16.50
C LYS A 178 -4.96 12.18 -17.53
N LEU A 179 -6.11 12.59 -18.03
CA LEU A 179 -6.73 11.96 -19.21
C LEU A 179 -5.86 12.28 -20.43
N GLY A 180 -5.32 11.24 -21.07
CA GLY A 180 -4.64 11.36 -22.35
C GLY A 180 -5.66 11.60 -23.45
N CYS A 181 -5.67 12.81 -24.02
CA CYS A 181 -6.26 13.02 -25.33
C CYS A 181 -5.33 12.39 -26.36
N ASN A 182 -5.79 11.34 -27.03
CA ASN A 182 -5.14 10.81 -28.21
C ASN A 182 -5.17 11.88 -29.31
N ASN A 183 -3.97 12.27 -29.76
CA ASN A 183 -3.71 12.90 -31.05
C ASN A 183 -4.46 12.10 -32.15
N GLY A 184 -5.14 12.69 -33.13
CA GLY A 184 -4.68 13.74 -34.02
C GLY A 184 -4.62 13.16 -35.44
N LEU A 185 -5.47 13.71 -36.31
CA LEU A 185 -5.31 13.85 -37.76
C LEU A 185 -5.43 12.61 -38.68
N ALA A 186 -6.55 12.55 -39.39
CA ALA A 186 -6.56 12.29 -40.84
C ALA A 186 -7.80 12.98 -41.45
N ALA A 187 -7.60 14.23 -41.87
CA ALA A 187 -8.45 14.84 -42.88
C ALA A 187 -7.98 14.34 -44.25
N VAL A 188 -8.91 13.83 -45.06
CA VAL A 188 -8.79 13.86 -46.52
C VAL A 188 -10.17 14.25 -47.04
N ASP A 189 -10.20 15.39 -47.73
CA ASP A 189 -11.35 16.02 -48.35
C ASP A 189 -11.88 15.25 -49.56
N ASP A 190 -13.16 15.51 -49.86
CA ASP A 190 -13.83 15.60 -51.16
C ASP A 190 -13.56 14.57 -52.27
N ASP A 191 -14.62 13.90 -52.76
CA ASP A 191 -15.23 14.33 -54.04
C ASP A 191 -16.66 13.79 -54.23
N CYS A 192 -17.54 14.65 -54.74
CA CYS A 192 -18.90 14.35 -55.16
C CYS A 192 -18.93 13.83 -56.61
N SER A 193 -19.72 12.80 -56.88
CA SER A 193 -20.58 12.66 -58.07
C SER A 193 -21.58 11.51 -57.90
#